data_AF-A0A349LF43-F1
#
_entry.id   AF-A0A349LF43-F1
#
_cell.length_a   1.000
_cell.length_b   1.000
_cell.length_c   1.000
_cell.angle_alpha   90.00
_cell.angle_beta   90.00
_cell.angle_gamma   90.00
#
_symmetry.space_group_name_H-M   'P 1'
#
loop_
_entity.id
_entity.type
_entity.pdbx_description
1 polymer ?
#
loop_
_entity_poly.entity_id
_entity_poly.type
_entity_poly.pdbx_seq_one_letter_code
_entity_poly.pdbx_strand_id
1 'polypeptide(L)'
;MAAFCHVFLLYSSVPAFLDTSHSKLSAQEISSTVTNDVGALDTTRPSNISPGAAFLRAVIVPGWGHASIGSHTRGGFYFAAQAATVYTLLRTRVRIGTAQDRVQLTEGALINELASLGVTDPDEIQEALNSDGRLRDVRGLLDSRKEQHEDLAAFSIFLVLLSAADAYVSAHLAGFPAPLDIETQLSTDGAVDIGIRIQLPNSH
;
A
#
# COMPACT_ATOMS: atom_id res chain seq x y z
N MET A 1 11.81 -4.61 18.68
CA MET A 1 10.68 -3.65 18.67
C MET A 1 11.06 -2.17 18.42
N ALA A 2 12.32 -1.83 18.13
CA ALA A 2 12.75 -0.43 17.89
C ALA A 2 13.08 -0.09 16.41
N ALA A 3 13.11 -1.07 15.50
CA ALA A 3 13.52 -0.85 14.10
C ALA A 3 12.42 -0.27 13.19
N PHE A 4 11.15 -0.34 13.60
CA PHE A 4 10.02 0.19 12.83
C PHE A 4 9.90 1.73 12.85
N CYS A 5 10.61 2.42 13.76
CA CYS A 5 10.44 3.87 13.95
C CYS A 5 11.21 4.72 12.92
N HIS A 6 12.28 4.20 12.31
CA HIS A 6 13.13 5.00 11.42
C HIS A 6 12.74 4.99 9.94
N VAL A 7 11.87 4.07 9.50
CA VAL A 7 11.48 4.00 8.08
C VAL A 7 10.38 5.02 7.74
N PHE A 8 9.59 5.46 8.71
CA PHE A 8 8.51 6.44 8.49
C PHE A 8 8.99 7.91 8.48
N LEU A 9 10.17 8.19 9.03
CA LEU A 9 10.68 9.57 9.18
C LEU A 9 11.46 10.11 7.97
N LEU A 10 11.68 9.31 6.92
CA LEU A 10 12.43 9.73 5.72
C LEU A 10 11.55 10.18 4.54
N TYR A 11 10.22 10.25 4.71
CA TYR A 11 9.29 10.71 3.67
C TYR A 11 8.38 11.88 4.12
N SER A 12 8.85 12.68 5.09
CA SER A 12 8.27 13.99 5.38
C SER A 12 9.00 15.06 4.58
N SER A 13 8.68 15.13 3.29
CA SER A 13 8.99 16.27 2.40
C SER A 13 8.14 16.14 1.15
N VAL A 14 6.82 16.31 1.31
CA VAL A 14 5.95 16.71 0.20
C VAL A 14 6.10 18.23 0.08
N PRO A 15 6.81 18.78 -0.91
CA PRO A 15 6.70 20.21 -1.16
C PRO A 15 5.32 20.47 -1.74
N ALA A 16 4.60 21.36 -1.05
CA ALA A 16 3.46 22.08 -1.59
C ALA A 16 3.87 22.71 -2.94
N PHE A 17 3.19 22.34 -4.01
CA PHE A 17 3.12 23.11 -5.26
C PHE A 17 1.74 22.93 -5.85
N LEU A 18 0.74 23.56 -5.22
CA LEU A 18 -0.43 24.05 -5.93
C LEU A 18 -0.08 25.47 -6.39
N ASP A 19 0.62 25.57 -7.53
CA ASP A 19 0.71 26.83 -8.25
C ASP A 19 -0.53 26.95 -9.14
N THR A 20 -1.31 27.97 -8.87
CA THR A 20 -2.53 28.33 -9.60
C THR A 20 -2.11 29.13 -10.81
N SER A 21 -1.85 28.46 -11.94
CA SER A 21 -1.80 29.15 -13.23
C SER A 21 -3.16 29.13 -13.91
N HIS A 22 -3.84 30.28 -13.82
CA HIS A 22 -4.95 30.65 -14.69
C HIS A 22 -4.56 30.45 -16.17
N SER A 23 -5.29 29.61 -16.88
CA SER A 23 -5.31 29.63 -18.35
C SER A 23 -6.76 29.70 -18.81
N LYS A 24 -7.14 30.87 -19.35
CA LYS A 24 -8.35 31.04 -20.13
C LYS A 24 -8.17 30.26 -21.43
N LEU A 25 -9.03 29.26 -21.69
CA LEU A 25 -9.23 28.72 -23.03
C LEU A 25 -10.73 28.76 -23.34
N SER A 26 -11.03 29.57 -24.34
CA SER A 26 -12.32 29.77 -24.99
C SER A 26 -12.66 28.58 -25.89
N ALA A 27 -13.97 28.39 -26.08
CA ALA A 27 -14.66 27.67 -27.15
C ALA A 27 -14.69 26.12 -27.12
N GLN A 28 -15.89 25.56 -26.90
CA GLN A 28 -16.64 24.86 -27.95
C GLN A 28 -18.10 24.72 -27.49
N GLU A 29 -18.96 25.60 -28.01
CA GLU A 29 -20.41 25.45 -27.97
C GLU A 29 -20.79 24.35 -28.97
N ILE A 30 -21.38 23.25 -28.50
CA ILE A 30 -22.08 22.29 -29.37
C ILE A 30 -23.50 22.22 -28.87
N SER A 31 -24.35 22.97 -29.57
CA SER A 31 -25.79 22.77 -29.61
C SER A 31 -26.09 21.44 -30.30
N SER A 32 -26.82 20.56 -29.62
CA SER A 32 -27.53 19.45 -30.26
C SER A 32 -28.87 19.26 -29.56
N THR A 33 -29.88 19.87 -30.14
CA THR A 33 -31.31 19.63 -29.90
C THR A 33 -31.72 18.29 -30.54
N VAL A 34 -32.71 17.60 -29.92
CA VAL A 34 -33.51 16.45 -30.43
C VAL A 34 -32.79 15.09 -30.32
N THR A 35 -33.20 14.12 -29.49
CA THR A 35 -34.49 13.39 -29.50
C THR A 35 -34.89 12.88 -28.09
N ASN A 36 -36.12 13.14 -27.69
CA ASN A 36 -36.85 12.29 -26.74
C ASN A 36 -37.24 11.01 -27.48
N ASP A 37 -36.66 9.87 -27.12
CA ASP A 37 -37.29 8.54 -27.03
C ASP A 37 -36.21 7.45 -26.94
N VAL A 38 -35.79 7.15 -25.73
CA VAL A 38 -35.47 5.76 -25.35
C VAL A 38 -35.98 5.55 -23.94
N GLY A 39 -37.21 5.07 -23.82
CA GLY A 39 -37.62 4.34 -22.63
C GLY A 39 -36.76 3.08 -22.52
N ALA A 40 -35.66 3.15 -21.78
CA ALA A 40 -34.89 2.00 -21.34
C ALA A 40 -34.06 2.37 -20.11
N LEU A 41 -34.45 1.78 -18.98
CA LEU A 41 -33.75 1.71 -17.69
C LEU A 41 -34.01 2.85 -16.70
N ASP A 42 -35.29 3.11 -16.43
CA ASP A 42 -35.71 3.24 -15.04
C ASP A 42 -35.48 1.89 -14.33
N THR A 43 -34.35 1.77 -13.64
CA THR A 43 -34.25 1.10 -12.35
C THR A 43 -32.98 1.64 -11.70
N THR A 44 -33.10 2.56 -10.74
CA THR A 44 -32.15 2.64 -9.63
C THR A 44 -32.26 1.32 -8.86
N ARG A 45 -31.77 0.24 -9.46
CA ARG A 45 -31.64 -1.03 -8.75
C ARG A 45 -30.55 -0.71 -7.74
N PRO A 46 -30.78 -0.86 -6.42
CA PRO A 46 -29.65 -0.98 -5.52
C PRO A 46 -28.82 -2.11 -6.11
N SER A 47 -27.66 -1.77 -6.69
CA SER A 47 -26.74 -2.79 -7.14
C SER A 47 -26.36 -3.49 -5.84
N ASN A 48 -27.01 -4.61 -5.55
CA ASN A 48 -26.67 -5.45 -4.40
C ASN A 48 -25.29 -6.01 -4.71
N ILE A 49 -24.25 -5.21 -4.44
CA ILE A 49 -22.86 -5.59 -4.56
C ILE A 49 -22.66 -6.58 -3.42
N SER A 50 -22.55 -7.86 -3.76
CA SER A 50 -22.32 -8.92 -2.78
C SER A 50 -21.01 -8.61 -2.01
N PRO A 51 -21.07 -8.41 -0.68
CA PRO A 51 -19.89 -8.06 0.11
C PRO A 51 -18.79 -9.11 0.02
N GLY A 52 -19.15 -10.39 -0.06
CA GLY A 52 -18.20 -11.49 -0.25
C GLY A 52 -17.52 -11.45 -1.63
N ALA A 53 -18.24 -11.04 -2.68
CA ALA A 53 -17.66 -10.89 -4.01
C ALA A 53 -16.69 -9.69 -4.10
N ALA A 54 -17.00 -8.58 -3.42
CA ALA A 54 -16.11 -7.43 -3.32
C ALA A 54 -14.81 -7.75 -2.57
N PHE A 55 -14.90 -8.51 -1.47
CA PHE A 55 -13.77 -9.02 -0.69
C PHE A 55 -12.83 -9.90 -1.55
N LEU A 56 -13.39 -10.92 -2.22
CA LEU A 56 -12.61 -11.83 -3.06
C LEU A 56 -11.85 -11.10 -4.18
N ARG A 57 -12.47 -10.10 -4.80
CA ARG A 57 -11.83 -9.27 -5.83
C ARG A 57 -10.67 -8.44 -5.28
N ALA A 58 -10.80 -7.91 -4.06
CA ALA A 58 -9.73 -7.17 -3.38
C ALA A 58 -8.57 -8.07 -2.94
N VAL A 59 -8.82 -9.34 -2.63
CA VAL A 59 -7.75 -10.32 -2.32
C VAL A 59 -6.97 -10.69 -3.58
N ILE A 60 -7.65 -10.88 -4.72
CA ILE A 60 -7.00 -11.32 -5.98
C ILE A 60 -6.15 -10.20 -6.58
N VAL A 61 -6.68 -8.98 -6.63
CA VAL A 61 -5.91 -7.79 -7.02
C VAL A 61 -6.11 -6.74 -5.92
N PRO A 62 -5.07 -6.47 -5.11
CA PRO A 62 -5.14 -5.46 -4.06
C PRO A 62 -5.59 -4.11 -4.65
N GLY A 63 -6.76 -3.63 -4.20
CA GLY A 63 -7.40 -2.41 -4.71
C GLY A 63 -8.48 -2.58 -5.81
N TRP A 64 -8.62 -3.73 -6.48
CA TRP A 64 -9.65 -3.93 -7.52
C TRP A 64 -11.08 -4.05 -6.99
N GLY A 65 -11.27 -4.51 -5.75
CA GLY A 65 -12.60 -4.60 -5.14
C GLY A 65 -13.30 -3.23 -5.05
N HIS A 66 -12.55 -2.15 -4.80
CA HIS A 66 -13.07 -0.80 -4.64
C HIS A 66 -13.50 -0.14 -5.97
N ALA A 67 -12.87 -0.51 -7.10
CA ALA A 67 -13.26 -0.01 -8.41
C ALA A 67 -14.70 -0.45 -8.79
N SER A 68 -15.15 -1.60 -8.29
CA SER A 68 -16.51 -2.09 -8.50
C SER A 68 -17.58 -1.46 -7.60
N ILE A 69 -17.18 -0.61 -6.65
CA ILE A 69 -18.05 0.10 -5.70
C ILE A 69 -18.11 1.62 -6.01
N GLY A 70 -17.49 2.07 -7.12
CA GLY A 70 -17.48 3.49 -7.51
C GLY A 70 -16.54 4.40 -6.69
N SER A 71 -15.83 3.84 -5.69
CA SER A 71 -14.86 4.56 -4.85
C SER A 71 -13.43 4.36 -5.37
N HIS A 72 -13.08 5.05 -6.47
CA HIS A 72 -11.78 4.93 -7.13
C HIS A 72 -10.60 5.41 -6.27
N THR A 73 -10.80 6.38 -5.37
CA THR A 73 -9.74 6.92 -4.50
C THR A 73 -9.22 5.89 -3.49
N ARG A 74 -10.12 5.13 -2.86
CA ARG A 74 -9.76 4.06 -1.91
C ARG A 74 -9.04 2.90 -2.59
N GLY A 75 -9.51 2.48 -3.77
CA GLY A 75 -8.84 1.44 -4.57
C GLY A 75 -7.43 1.85 -4.98
N GLY A 76 -7.27 3.11 -5.40
CA GLY A 76 -5.96 3.69 -5.74
C GLY A 76 -4.98 3.70 -4.57
N PHE A 77 -5.44 4.03 -3.36
CA PHE A 77 -4.61 4.02 -2.15
C PHE A 77 -4.03 2.62 -1.85
N TYR A 78 -4.88 1.60 -1.78
CA TYR A 78 -4.43 0.23 -1.47
C TYR A 78 -3.52 -0.34 -2.57
N PHE A 79 -3.83 -0.08 -3.83
CA PHE A 79 -2.96 -0.48 -4.94
C PHE A 79 -1.57 0.17 -4.84
N ALA A 80 -1.50 1.48 -4.59
CA ALA A 80 -0.24 2.20 -4.45
C ALA A 80 0.58 1.69 -3.24
N ALA A 81 -0.07 1.50 -2.09
CA ALA A 81 0.55 0.94 -0.89
C ALA A 81 1.10 -0.48 -1.14
N GLN A 82 0.33 -1.33 -1.82
CA GLN A 82 0.77 -2.67 -2.18
C GLN A 82 1.94 -2.64 -3.17
N ALA A 83 1.87 -1.80 -4.20
CA ALA A 83 2.93 -1.66 -5.20
C ALA A 83 4.25 -1.20 -4.56
N ALA A 84 4.20 -0.22 -3.65
CA ALA A 84 5.36 0.24 -2.90
C ALA A 84 5.97 -0.88 -2.02
N THR A 85 5.11 -1.68 -1.38
CA THR A 85 5.54 -2.82 -0.56
C THR A 85 6.22 -3.90 -1.41
N VAL A 86 5.60 -4.28 -2.53
CA VAL A 86 6.15 -5.27 -3.47
C VAL A 86 7.49 -4.79 -4.06
N TYR A 87 7.58 -3.53 -4.45
CA TYR A 87 8.84 -2.94 -4.92
C TYR A 87 9.95 -3.08 -3.87
N THR A 88 9.65 -2.75 -2.62
CA THR A 88 10.62 -2.84 -1.51
C THR A 88 11.02 -4.28 -1.22
N LEU A 89 10.08 -5.22 -1.33
CA LEU A 89 10.33 -6.66 -1.19
C LEU A 89 11.27 -7.18 -2.28
N LEU A 90 11.03 -6.82 -3.55
CA LEU A 90 11.91 -7.18 -4.67
C LEU A 90 13.31 -6.57 -4.53
N ARG A 91 13.39 -5.29 -4.17
CA ARG A 91 14.66 -4.61 -3.90
C ARG A 91 15.45 -5.30 -2.78
N THR A 92 14.76 -5.78 -1.75
CA THR A 92 15.38 -6.48 -0.62
C THR A 92 15.93 -7.84 -1.03
N ARG A 93 15.24 -8.59 -1.91
CA ARG A 93 15.75 -9.86 -2.44
C ARG A 93 17.09 -9.72 -3.17
N VAL A 94 17.24 -8.67 -3.98
CA VAL A 94 18.52 -8.39 -4.66
C VAL A 94 19.63 -8.13 -3.62
N ARG A 95 19.33 -7.38 -2.55
CA ARG A 95 20.29 -7.09 -1.49
C ARG A 95 20.70 -8.33 -0.70
N ILE A 96 19.77 -9.25 -0.45
CA ILE A 96 20.07 -10.54 0.20
C ILE A 96 21.10 -11.32 -0.63
N GLY A 97 20.92 -11.39 -1.96
CA GLY A 97 21.90 -12.04 -2.85
C GLY A 97 23.30 -11.45 -2.70
N THR A 98 23.41 -10.12 -2.80
CA THR A 98 24.71 -9.45 -2.63
C THR A 98 25.34 -9.63 -1.25
N ALA A 99 24.53 -9.77 -0.19
CA ALA A 99 25.01 -10.02 1.17
C ALA A 99 25.47 -11.47 1.33
N GLN A 100 24.74 -12.41 0.71
CA GLN A 100 25.09 -13.83 0.70
C GLN A 100 26.41 -14.06 -0.05
N ASP A 101 26.62 -13.39 -1.19
CA ASP A 101 27.89 -13.45 -1.93
C ASP A 101 29.06 -12.96 -1.05
N ARG A 102 28.86 -11.90 -0.26
CA ARG A 102 29.88 -11.38 0.65
C ARG A 102 30.21 -12.36 1.78
N VAL A 103 29.21 -13.05 2.33
CA VAL A 103 29.42 -14.09 3.34
C VAL A 103 30.27 -15.21 2.73
N GLN A 104 29.90 -15.70 1.55
CA GLN A 104 30.64 -16.78 0.86
C GLN A 104 32.08 -16.39 0.52
N LEU A 105 32.30 -15.17 0.03
CA LEU A 105 33.64 -14.66 -0.25
C LEU A 105 34.50 -14.52 1.01
N THR A 106 33.91 -14.03 2.10
CA THR A 106 34.63 -13.84 3.37
C THR A 106 34.97 -15.17 4.02
N GLU A 107 34.01 -16.09 4.07
CA GLU A 107 34.19 -17.45 4.57
C GLU A 107 35.23 -18.22 3.75
N GLY A 108 35.16 -18.18 2.42
CA GLY A 108 36.14 -18.80 1.55
C GLY A 108 37.55 -18.21 1.71
N ALA A 109 37.66 -16.89 1.89
CA ALA A 109 38.95 -16.26 2.16
C ALA A 109 39.55 -16.70 3.51
N LEU A 110 38.72 -16.81 4.55
CA LEU A 110 39.19 -17.25 5.88
C LEU A 110 39.60 -18.73 5.87
N ILE A 111 38.83 -19.59 5.19
CA ILE A 111 39.19 -21.01 5.04
C ILE A 111 40.53 -21.15 4.30
N ASN A 112 40.76 -20.38 3.24
CA ASN A 112 42.04 -20.39 2.52
C ASN A 112 43.21 -19.90 3.38
N GLU A 113 42.98 -18.89 4.23
CA GLU A 113 43.97 -18.39 5.18
C GLU A 113 44.33 -19.45 6.23
N LEU A 114 43.32 -20.09 6.83
CA LEU A 114 43.50 -21.20 7.78
C LEU A 114 44.25 -22.38 7.16
N ALA A 115 43.90 -22.75 5.93
CA ALA A 115 44.59 -23.80 5.19
C ALA A 115 46.08 -23.46 4.96
N SER A 116 46.41 -22.18 4.72
CA SER A 116 47.81 -21.73 4.57
C SER A 116 48.61 -21.80 5.88
N LEU A 117 47.93 -21.78 7.03
CA LEU A 117 48.52 -21.97 8.37
C LEU A 117 48.60 -23.45 8.77
N GLY A 118 48.14 -24.36 7.91
CA GLY A 118 48.13 -25.80 8.17
C GLY A 118 46.93 -26.29 8.95
N VAL A 119 45.98 -25.42 9.28
CA VAL A 119 44.73 -25.78 9.97
C VAL A 119 43.84 -26.51 8.95
N THR A 120 43.68 -27.81 9.14
CA THR A 120 42.92 -28.70 8.22
C THR A 120 41.80 -29.44 8.96
N ASP A 121 41.82 -29.41 10.29
CA ASP A 121 40.80 -30.04 11.12
C ASP A 121 39.47 -29.26 11.01
N PRO A 122 38.34 -29.93 10.69
CA PRO A 122 37.06 -29.25 10.50
C PRO A 122 36.53 -28.57 11.77
N ASP A 123 36.84 -29.10 12.96
CA ASP A 123 36.39 -28.52 14.22
C ASP A 123 37.17 -27.24 14.53
N GLU A 124 38.49 -27.25 14.33
CA GLU A 124 39.34 -26.04 14.43
C GLU A 124 38.93 -24.96 13.41
N ILE A 125 38.61 -25.35 12.17
CA ILE A 125 38.10 -24.41 11.14
C ILE A 125 36.78 -23.78 11.58
N GLN A 126 35.85 -24.60 12.09
CA GLN A 126 34.55 -24.10 12.53
C GLN A 126 34.67 -23.15 13.73
N GLU A 127 35.55 -23.44 14.69
CA GLU A 127 35.83 -22.56 15.82
C GLU A 127 36.42 -21.23 15.35
N ALA A 128 37.39 -21.28 14.42
CA ALA A 128 37.97 -20.07 13.81
C ALA A 128 36.90 -19.23 13.09
N LEU A 129 36.04 -19.86 12.26
CA LEU A 129 34.93 -19.18 11.56
C LEU A 129 33.92 -18.56 12.54
N ASN A 130 33.67 -19.20 13.67
CA ASN A 130 32.74 -18.71 14.69
C ASN A 130 33.32 -17.53 15.48
N SER A 131 34.64 -17.51 15.67
CA SER A 131 35.35 -16.45 16.40
C SER A 131 35.70 -15.23 15.55
N ASP A 132 35.73 -15.37 14.21
CA ASP A 132 36.11 -14.28 13.31
C ASP A 132 35.08 -13.15 13.26
N GLY A 133 35.55 -11.95 13.61
CA GLY A 133 34.71 -10.75 13.65
C GLY A 133 34.17 -10.32 12.28
N ARG A 134 34.98 -10.47 11.21
CA ARG A 134 34.60 -10.02 9.86
C ARG A 134 33.46 -10.86 9.32
N LEU A 135 33.56 -12.18 9.49
CA LEU A 135 32.53 -13.14 9.08
C LEU A 135 31.24 -12.95 9.87
N ARG A 136 31.36 -12.72 11.19
CA ARG A 136 30.20 -12.42 12.04
C ARG A 136 29.47 -11.15 11.59
N ASP A 137 30.19 -10.10 11.24
CA ASP A 137 29.60 -8.84 10.79
C ASP A 137 28.84 -9.01 9.46
N VAL A 138 29.42 -9.68 8.46
CA VAL A 138 28.74 -9.91 7.18
C VAL A 138 27.54 -10.85 7.31
N ARG A 139 27.61 -11.86 8.20
CA ARG A 139 26.47 -12.73 8.52
C ARG A 139 25.35 -11.94 9.20
N GLY A 140 25.68 -11.09 10.18
CA GLY A 140 24.70 -10.22 10.83
C GLY A 140 23.98 -9.27 9.86
N LEU A 141 24.68 -8.75 8.85
CA LEU A 141 24.06 -7.97 7.78
C LEU A 141 23.11 -8.81 6.92
N LEU A 142 23.48 -10.04 6.56
CA LEU A 142 22.62 -10.94 5.80
C LEU A 142 21.33 -11.25 6.59
N ASP A 143 21.47 -11.58 7.87
CA ASP A 143 20.34 -11.95 8.73
C ASP A 143 19.38 -10.77 8.92
N SER A 144 19.91 -9.57 9.18
CA SER A 144 19.11 -8.34 9.24
C SER A 144 18.30 -8.09 7.96
N ARG A 145 18.81 -8.49 6.79
CA ARG A 145 18.10 -8.33 5.50
C ARG A 145 17.03 -9.41 5.30
N LYS A 146 17.24 -10.61 5.83
CA LYS A 146 16.22 -11.68 5.83
C LYS A 146 15.06 -11.31 6.76
N GLU A 147 15.36 -10.83 7.97
CA GLU A 147 14.33 -10.32 8.90
C GLU A 147 13.53 -9.18 8.25
N GLN A 148 14.20 -8.23 7.60
CA GLN A 148 13.52 -7.17 6.86
C GLN A 148 12.59 -7.71 5.75
N HIS A 149 12.96 -8.80 5.09
CA HIS A 149 12.12 -9.44 4.07
C HIS A 149 10.88 -10.09 4.68
N GLU A 150 11.01 -10.76 5.82
CA GLU A 150 9.93 -11.40 6.55
C GLU A 150 8.93 -10.37 7.09
N ASP A 151 9.42 -9.28 7.68
CA ASP A 151 8.59 -8.16 8.14
C ASP A 151 7.78 -7.54 6.99
N LEU A 152 8.42 -7.32 5.84
CA LEU A 152 7.75 -6.79 4.65
C LEU A 152 6.74 -7.78 4.08
N ALA A 153 7.03 -9.07 4.11
CA ALA A 153 6.09 -10.10 3.68
C ALA A 153 4.84 -10.10 4.58
N ALA A 154 5.02 -10.08 5.90
CA ALA A 154 3.92 -9.99 6.86
C ALA A 154 3.09 -8.71 6.65
N PHE A 155 3.74 -7.56 6.49
CA PHE A 155 3.07 -6.29 6.19
C PHE A 155 2.27 -6.34 4.88
N SER A 156 2.82 -6.97 3.84
CA SER A 156 2.14 -7.12 2.56
C SER A 156 0.86 -7.95 2.68
N ILE A 157 0.89 -9.03 3.48
CA ILE A 157 -0.28 -9.87 3.75
C ILE A 157 -1.31 -9.09 4.54
N PHE A 158 -0.87 -8.33 5.56
CA PHE A 158 -1.74 -7.46 6.34
C PHE A 158 -2.47 -6.44 5.47
N LEU A 159 -1.77 -5.75 4.56
CA LEU A 159 -2.39 -4.77 3.67
C LEU A 159 -3.44 -5.39 2.75
N VAL A 160 -3.19 -6.60 2.24
CA VAL A 160 -4.17 -7.34 1.43
C VAL A 160 -5.43 -7.62 2.24
N LEU A 161 -5.29 -8.13 3.46
CA LEU A 161 -6.43 -8.42 4.34
C LEU A 161 -7.18 -7.14 4.75
N LEU A 162 -6.45 -6.06 5.05
CA LEU A 162 -7.02 -4.77 5.39
C LEU A 162 -7.84 -4.20 4.23
N SER A 163 -7.31 -4.24 3.00
CA SER A 163 -8.05 -3.80 1.81
C SER A 163 -9.31 -4.64 1.59
N ALA A 164 -9.21 -5.95 1.75
CA ALA A 164 -10.35 -6.84 1.60
C ALA A 164 -11.43 -6.56 2.66
N ALA A 165 -11.04 -6.31 3.92
CA ALA A 165 -11.96 -5.91 4.98
C ALA A 165 -12.64 -4.57 4.70
N ASP A 166 -11.91 -3.54 4.25
CA ASP A 166 -12.49 -2.23 3.89
C ASP A 166 -13.49 -2.36 2.73
N ALA A 167 -13.19 -3.21 1.74
CA ALA A 167 -14.10 -3.49 0.63
C ALA A 167 -15.38 -4.21 1.09
N TYR A 168 -15.25 -5.19 1.99
CA TYR A 168 -16.39 -5.89 2.59
C TYR A 168 -17.31 -4.92 3.35
N VAL A 169 -16.72 -4.08 4.21
CA VAL A 169 -17.47 -3.07 4.99
C VAL A 169 -18.15 -2.08 4.04
N SER A 170 -17.43 -1.57 3.04
CA SER A 170 -17.98 -0.62 2.06
C SER A 170 -19.17 -1.21 1.29
N ALA A 171 -19.08 -2.48 0.87
CA ALA A 171 -20.19 -3.16 0.21
C ALA A 171 -21.39 -3.40 1.15
N HIS A 172 -21.15 -3.65 2.44
CA HIS A 172 -22.21 -3.78 3.43
C HIS A 172 -22.93 -2.45 3.68
N LEU A 173 -22.17 -1.35 3.67
CA LEU A 173 -22.71 0.00 3.84
C LEU A 173 -23.45 0.52 2.59
N ALA A 174 -23.26 -0.10 1.42
CA ALA A 174 -23.93 0.30 0.18
C ALA A 174 -25.46 0.15 0.25
N GLY A 175 -25.99 -0.62 1.19
CA GLY A 175 -27.43 -0.78 1.42
C GLY A 175 -28.06 0.27 2.34
N PHE A 176 -27.27 1.16 2.94
CA PHE A 176 -27.78 2.20 3.84
C PHE A 176 -28.22 3.43 3.03
N PRO A 177 -29.28 4.15 3.48
CA PRO A 177 -29.73 5.39 2.83
C PRO A 177 -28.59 6.41 2.77
N ALA A 178 -28.63 7.28 1.75
CA ALA A 178 -27.55 8.21 1.42
C ALA A 178 -27.03 8.97 2.67
N PRO A 179 -25.71 9.16 2.79
CA PRO A 179 -25.12 9.93 3.89
C PRO A 179 -25.76 11.32 3.97
N LEU A 180 -25.98 11.79 5.19
CA LEU A 180 -26.38 13.18 5.45
C LEU A 180 -25.35 14.11 4.80
N ASP A 181 -25.80 15.04 3.95
CA ASP A 181 -24.91 16.07 3.42
C ASP A 181 -24.46 16.96 4.57
N ILE A 182 -23.17 16.86 4.92
CA ILE A 182 -22.51 17.72 5.90
C ILE A 182 -21.91 18.88 5.12
N GLU A 183 -22.62 19.99 5.07
CA GLU A 183 -22.07 21.24 4.57
C GLU A 183 -21.22 21.86 5.67
N THR A 184 -19.94 22.01 5.37
CA THR A 184 -19.03 22.81 6.18
C THR A 184 -18.89 24.15 5.49
N GLN A 185 -19.55 25.18 6.02
CA GLN A 185 -19.42 26.54 5.51
C GLN A 185 -18.50 27.29 6.48
N LEU A 186 -17.36 27.76 5.98
CA LEU A 186 -16.58 28.74 6.74
C LEU A 186 -17.38 30.04 6.78
N SER A 187 -17.82 30.40 7.98
CA SER A 187 -18.49 31.66 8.23
C SER A 187 -17.49 32.81 8.14
N THR A 188 -17.93 33.96 7.64
CA THR A 188 -17.05 35.11 7.37
C THR A 188 -16.33 35.64 8.63
N ASP A 189 -16.82 35.31 9.83
CA ASP A 189 -16.19 35.64 11.12
C ASP A 189 -15.12 34.62 11.59
N GLY A 190 -14.76 33.65 10.75
CA GLY A 190 -13.79 32.60 11.10
C GLY A 190 -14.36 31.46 11.95
N ALA A 191 -15.68 31.46 12.18
CA ALA A 191 -16.40 30.33 12.77
C ALA A 191 -16.63 29.23 11.72
N VAL A 192 -16.54 27.97 12.14
CA VAL A 192 -16.90 26.82 11.30
C VAL A 192 -18.33 26.44 11.62
N ASP A 193 -19.23 26.69 10.66
CA ASP A 193 -20.62 26.25 10.77
C ASP A 193 -20.77 24.87 10.11
N ILE A 194 -21.34 23.93 10.87
CA ILE A 194 -21.60 22.56 10.43
C ILE A 194 -23.12 22.42 10.26
N GLY A 195 -23.59 22.44 9.01
CA GLY A 195 -24.99 22.20 8.66
C GLY A 195 -25.22 20.74 8.31
N ILE A 196 -26.32 20.15 8.80
CA ILE A 196 -26.75 18.79 8.44
C ILE A 196 -28.08 18.89 7.69
N ARG A 197 -28.14 18.46 6.43
CA ARG A 197 -29.39 18.34 5.69
C ARG A 197 -29.93 16.91 5.78
N ILE A 198 -31.18 16.77 6.21
CA ILE A 198 -31.90 15.49 6.28
C ILE A 198 -33.04 15.52 5.27
N GLN A 199 -33.02 14.65 4.26
CA GLN A 199 -34.13 14.48 3.34
C GLN A 199 -35.19 13.58 3.99
N LEU A 200 -36.37 14.12 4.32
CA LEU A 200 -37.48 13.34 4.86
C LEU A 200 -38.29 12.71 3.72
N PRO A 201 -38.70 11.43 3.82
CA PRO A 201 -39.60 10.83 2.86
C PRO A 201 -40.99 11.50 2.92
N ASN A 202 -41.58 11.79 1.75
CA ASN A 202 -42.92 12.35 1.66
C ASN A 202 -43.94 11.36 2.24
N SER A 203 -44.55 11.70 3.37
CA SER A 203 -45.68 10.95 3.92
C SER A 203 -46.95 11.34 3.16
N HIS A 204 -47.51 10.41 2.38
CA HIS A 204 -48.89 10.49 1.86
C HIS A 204 -49.84 9.74 2.79
#